data_AF-A0A522DG91-F1
#
_entry.id   AF-A0A522DG91-F1
#
_cell.length_a   1.000
_cell.length_b   1.000
_cell.length_c   1.000
_cell.angle_alpha   90.00
_cell.angle_beta   90.00
_cell.angle_gamma   90.00
#
_symmetry.space_group_name_H-M   'P 1'
#
loop_
_entity.id
_entity.type
_entity.pdbx_description
1 polymer ?
#
loop_
_entity_poly.entity_id
_entity_poly.type
_entity_poly.pdbx_seq_one_letter_code
_entity_poly.pdbx_strand_id
1 'polypeptide(L)'
;MKNHAKKKSVRQESTEQLAFAAFLGARETLHAAVTSAGMTVLAAMLEEERTAVCGPRYQRDPDRRAYRAGSTPSELALGGRLASVRRPRARTTDGKEVRLPTWEHFAAADALTKRARADASPHFEASGAGPS
;
A
#
# COMPACT_ATOMS: atom_id res chain seq x y z
N MET A 1 -13.01 -32.05 -47.80
CA MET A 1 -11.99 -30.98 -47.73
C MET A 1 -12.29 -29.85 -46.72
N LYS A 2 -13.54 -29.66 -46.24
CA LYS A 2 -13.92 -28.51 -45.36
C LYS A 2 -13.50 -28.63 -43.87
N ASN A 3 -13.14 -29.83 -43.41
CA ASN A 3 -12.89 -30.09 -41.98
C ASN A 3 -11.55 -29.53 -41.48
N HIS A 4 -10.56 -29.35 -42.36
CA HIS A 4 -9.25 -28.82 -41.96
C HIS A 4 -9.26 -27.31 -41.75
N ALA A 5 -10.00 -26.55 -42.57
CA ALA A 5 -10.15 -25.10 -42.39
C ALA A 5 -10.90 -24.76 -41.09
N LYS A 6 -11.98 -25.51 -40.80
CA LYS A 6 -12.77 -25.35 -39.56
C LYS A 6 -11.98 -25.74 -38.30
N LYS A 7 -11.11 -26.75 -38.39
CA LYS A 7 -10.22 -27.16 -37.28
C LYS A 7 -9.09 -26.14 -37.04
N LYS A 8 -8.64 -25.44 -38.10
CA LYS A 8 -7.65 -24.36 -38.02
C LYS A 8 -8.22 -23.11 -37.33
N SER A 9 -9.43 -22.68 -37.68
CA SER A 9 -10.04 -21.48 -37.05
C SER A 9 -10.30 -21.68 -35.56
N VAL A 10 -10.87 -22.82 -35.16
CA VAL A 10 -11.13 -23.15 -33.74
C VAL A 10 -9.85 -23.22 -32.90
N ARG A 11 -8.74 -23.73 -33.47
CA ARG A 11 -7.43 -23.76 -32.78
C ARG A 11 -6.79 -22.37 -32.69
N GLN A 12 -7.02 -21.52 -33.69
CA GLN A 12 -6.51 -20.15 -33.69
C GLN A 12 -7.26 -19.29 -32.66
N GLU A 13 -8.59 -19.34 -32.67
CA GLU A 13 -9.45 -18.66 -31.67
C GLU A 13 -9.08 -19.08 -30.23
N SER A 14 -8.84 -20.37 -29.98
CA SER A 14 -8.43 -20.83 -28.65
C SER A 14 -7.03 -20.37 -28.23
N THR A 15 -6.10 -20.24 -29.19
CA THR A 15 -4.74 -19.73 -28.93
C THR A 15 -4.78 -18.24 -28.61
N GLU A 16 -5.58 -17.46 -29.33
CA GLU A 16 -5.79 -16.02 -29.09
C GLU A 16 -6.45 -15.78 -27.73
N GLN A 17 -7.46 -16.59 -27.37
CA GLN A 17 -8.07 -16.55 -26.04
C GLN A 17 -7.06 -16.87 -24.93
N LEU A 18 -6.22 -17.88 -25.11
CA LEU A 18 -5.20 -18.25 -24.13
C LEU A 18 -4.14 -17.15 -23.98
N ALA A 19 -3.70 -16.56 -25.09
CA ALA A 19 -2.76 -15.45 -25.10
C ALA A 19 -3.34 -14.21 -24.42
N PHE A 20 -4.60 -13.87 -24.68
CA PHE A 20 -5.28 -12.75 -24.02
C PHE A 20 -5.41 -12.99 -22.51
N ALA A 21 -5.83 -14.19 -22.10
CA ALA A 21 -5.89 -14.56 -20.69
C ALA A 21 -4.51 -14.48 -20.01
N ALA A 22 -3.46 -14.99 -20.66
CA ALA A 22 -2.08 -14.90 -20.17
C ALA A 22 -1.60 -13.45 -20.03
N PHE A 23 -1.93 -12.60 -21.00
CA PHE A 23 -1.61 -11.16 -20.96
C PHE A 23 -2.30 -10.45 -19.80
N LEU A 24 -3.60 -10.69 -19.58
CA LEU A 24 -4.33 -10.13 -18.44
C LEU A 24 -3.75 -10.62 -17.10
N GLY A 25 -3.38 -11.89 -17.02
CA GLY A 25 -2.69 -12.46 -15.85
C GLY A 25 -1.34 -11.79 -15.60
N ALA A 26 -0.52 -11.60 -16.65
CA ALA A 26 0.77 -10.93 -16.54
C ALA A 26 0.64 -9.46 -16.10
N ARG A 27 -0.41 -8.76 -16.57
CA ARG A 27 -0.68 -7.38 -16.14
C ARG A 27 -1.01 -7.30 -14.66
N GLU A 28 -1.83 -8.23 -14.16
CA GLU A 28 -2.21 -8.29 -12.75
C GLU A 28 -1.01 -8.59 -11.85
N THR A 29 -0.20 -9.59 -12.21
CA THR A 29 1.00 -9.95 -11.43
C THR A 29 2.05 -8.84 -11.44
N LEU A 30 2.25 -8.17 -12.57
CA LEU A 30 3.14 -7.01 -12.67
C LEU A 30 2.66 -5.87 -11.77
N HIS A 31 1.37 -5.54 -11.80
CA HIS A 31 0.80 -4.50 -10.94
C HIS A 31 1.00 -4.83 -9.46
N ALA A 32 0.71 -6.07 -9.05
CA ALA A 32 0.91 -6.52 -7.68
C ALA A 32 2.39 -6.41 -7.25
N ALA A 33 3.33 -6.80 -8.11
CA ALA A 33 4.76 -6.71 -7.85
C ALA A 33 5.23 -5.26 -7.68
N VAL A 34 4.85 -4.37 -8.62
CA VAL A 34 5.21 -2.94 -8.56
C VAL A 34 4.62 -2.27 -7.31
N THR A 35 3.37 -2.58 -6.98
CA THR A 35 2.72 -2.05 -5.78
C THR A 35 3.45 -2.52 -4.53
N SER A 36 3.73 -3.82 -4.42
CA SER A 36 4.44 -4.38 -3.27
C SER A 36 5.82 -3.73 -3.09
N ALA A 37 6.61 -3.61 -4.15
CA ALA A 37 7.93 -2.96 -4.11
C ALA A 37 7.82 -1.49 -3.70
N GLY A 38 6.87 -0.74 -4.27
CA GLY A 38 6.62 0.65 -3.90
C GLY A 38 6.23 0.83 -2.43
N MET A 39 5.41 -0.08 -1.89
CA MET A 39 5.02 -0.05 -0.48
C MET A 39 6.19 -0.33 0.46
N THR A 40 7.14 -1.20 0.07
CA THR A 40 8.37 -1.41 0.83
C THR A 40 9.23 -0.16 0.85
N VAL A 41 9.39 0.52 -0.28
CA VAL A 41 10.14 1.80 -0.36
C VAL A 41 9.48 2.87 0.49
N LEU A 42 8.16 3.03 0.40
CA LEU A 42 7.41 3.99 1.21
C LEU A 42 7.56 3.70 2.71
N ALA A 43 7.48 2.44 3.13
CA ALA A 43 7.69 2.05 4.51
C ALA A 43 9.10 2.42 5.01
N ALA A 44 10.12 2.25 4.17
CA ALA A 44 11.49 2.66 4.49
C ALA A 44 11.62 4.19 4.64
N MET A 45 11.05 4.96 3.70
CA MET A 45 11.06 6.43 3.77
C MET A 45 10.37 6.95 5.04
N LEU A 46 9.21 6.40 5.38
CA LEU A 46 8.48 6.76 6.61
C LEU A 46 9.26 6.39 7.87
N GLU A 47 10.02 5.30 7.85
CA GLU A 47 10.84 4.88 8.98
C GLU A 47 12.09 5.74 9.15
N GLU A 48 12.72 6.13 8.04
CA GLU A 48 13.82 7.08 8.01
C GLU A 48 13.36 8.43 8.59
N GLU A 49 12.23 8.93 8.13
CA GLU A 49 11.64 10.18 8.63
C GLU A 49 11.28 10.08 10.13
N ARG A 50 10.68 8.96 10.55
CA ARG A 50 10.44 8.71 11.99
C ARG A 50 11.75 8.68 12.78
N THR A 51 12.82 8.18 12.19
CA THR A 51 14.15 8.15 12.83
C THR A 51 14.77 9.53 12.92
N ALA A 52 14.57 10.40 11.92
CA ALA A 52 14.97 11.81 12.01
C ALA A 52 14.23 12.56 13.14
N VAL A 53 12.95 12.24 13.36
CA VAL A 53 12.13 12.85 14.41
C VAL A 53 12.42 12.29 15.81
N CYS A 54 12.50 10.95 15.94
CA CYS A 54 12.63 10.28 17.23
C CYS A 54 14.07 9.98 17.64
N GLY A 55 15.03 10.11 16.72
CA GLY A 55 16.38 9.59 16.85
C GLY A 55 16.51 8.08 16.54
N PRO A 56 17.75 7.56 16.51
CA PRO A 56 18.03 6.16 16.29
C PRO A 56 17.35 5.23 17.30
N ARG A 57 17.05 4.01 16.86
CA ARG A 57 16.43 3.00 17.71
C ARG A 57 17.42 2.55 18.79
N TYR A 58 16.91 2.30 20.00
CA TYR A 58 17.67 1.82 21.16
C TYR A 58 18.79 2.72 21.68
N GLN A 59 18.96 3.93 21.15
CA GLN A 59 19.84 4.92 21.72
C GLN A 59 19.11 5.73 22.77
N ARG A 60 19.72 5.91 23.94
CA ARG A 60 19.26 6.85 24.96
C ARG A 60 19.69 8.25 24.52
N ASP A 61 18.73 9.16 24.55
CA ASP A 61 18.90 10.57 24.20
C ASP A 61 18.15 11.37 25.28
N PRO A 62 18.85 12.11 26.14
CA PRO A 62 18.24 12.90 27.19
C PRO A 62 17.46 14.11 26.64
N ASP A 63 17.79 14.58 25.44
CA ASP A 63 17.17 15.75 24.80
C ASP A 63 16.12 15.37 23.74
N ARG A 64 15.64 14.11 23.79
CA ARG A 64 14.71 13.57 22.81
C ARG A 64 13.41 14.37 22.78
N ARG A 65 13.02 14.81 21.58
CA ARG A 65 11.80 15.60 21.36
C ARG A 65 10.54 14.78 21.03
N ALA A 66 10.71 13.51 20.65
CA ALA A 66 9.61 12.63 20.29
C ALA A 66 9.91 11.13 20.48
N TYR A 67 8.89 10.34 20.82
CA TYR A 67 8.90 8.90 20.97
C TYR A 67 8.20 8.19 19.80
N ARG A 68 8.60 6.93 19.55
CA ARG A 68 7.94 6.04 18.60
C ARG A 68 6.64 5.52 19.21
N ALA A 69 5.51 5.79 18.56
CA ALA A 69 4.17 5.47 19.07
C ALA A 69 3.52 4.28 18.33
N GLY A 70 4.34 3.29 17.96
CA GLY A 70 3.91 2.13 17.17
C GLY A 70 3.61 2.46 15.72
N SER A 71 2.60 1.80 15.16
CA SER A 71 2.08 2.04 13.80
C SER A 71 0.57 1.86 13.76
N THR A 72 -0.08 2.42 12.75
CA THR A 72 -1.52 2.30 12.53
C THR A 72 -1.78 1.75 11.13
N PRO A 73 -2.67 0.75 10.98
CA PRO A 73 -3.16 0.34 9.66
C PRO A 73 -3.77 1.54 8.95
N SER A 74 -3.37 1.76 7.71
CA SER A 74 -3.84 2.86 6.89
C SER A 74 -3.92 2.41 5.44
N GLU A 75 -4.56 3.21 4.60
CA GLU A 75 -4.75 2.91 3.19
C GLU A 75 -4.35 4.11 2.34
N LEU A 76 -3.72 3.81 1.21
CA LEU A 76 -3.37 4.74 0.15
C LEU A 76 -3.94 4.23 -1.17
N ALA A 77 -4.48 5.12 -1.99
CA ALA A 77 -4.80 4.75 -3.35
C ALA A 77 -3.51 4.78 -4.20
N LEU A 78 -3.29 3.70 -4.96
CA LEU A 78 -2.18 3.51 -5.89
C LEU A 78 -2.68 2.73 -7.11
N GLY A 79 -2.40 3.22 -8.31
CA GLY A 79 -2.78 2.53 -9.55
C GLY A 79 -4.29 2.28 -9.70
N GLY A 80 -5.13 3.10 -9.05
CA GLY A 80 -6.59 2.94 -9.05
C GLY A 80 -7.13 1.90 -8.06
N ARG A 81 -6.30 1.43 -7.12
CA ARG A 81 -6.68 0.47 -6.08
C ARG A 81 -6.22 0.95 -4.70
N LEU A 82 -6.87 0.47 -3.65
CA LEU A 82 -6.41 0.72 -2.28
C LEU A 82 -5.31 -0.27 -1.90
N ALA A 83 -4.17 0.26 -1.46
CA ALA A 83 -3.06 -0.48 -0.90
C ALA A 83 -2.97 -0.25 0.60
N SER A 84 -2.95 -1.34 1.37
CA SER A 84 -2.81 -1.29 2.82
C SER A 84 -1.36 -1.00 3.22
N VAL A 85 -1.18 -0.17 4.24
CA VAL A 85 0.13 0.25 4.76
C VAL A 85 0.10 0.35 6.28
N ARG A 86 1.17 -0.08 6.93
CA ARG A 86 1.36 0.15 8.37
C ARG A 86 2.09 1.47 8.55
N ARG A 87 1.34 2.56 8.71
CA ARG A 87 1.90 3.89 8.90
C ARG A 87 2.60 3.99 10.26
N PRO A 88 3.92 4.22 10.32
CA PRO A 88 4.61 4.41 11.58
C PRO A 88 4.18 5.73 12.23
N ARG A 89 4.11 5.74 13.56
CA ARG A 89 3.70 6.90 14.34
C ARG A 89 4.83 7.39 15.22
N ALA A 90 4.86 8.70 15.40
CA ALA A 90 5.71 9.39 16.37
C ALA A 90 4.85 10.34 17.20
N ARG A 91 5.20 10.51 18.48
CA ARG A 91 4.56 11.46 19.39
C ARG A 91 5.63 12.30 20.05
N THR A 92 5.41 13.61 20.12
CA THR A 92 6.25 14.51 20.93
C THR A 92 6.27 14.09 22.40
N THR A 93 7.25 14.58 23.16
CA THR A 93 7.30 14.40 24.63
C THR A 93 6.05 14.92 25.32
N ASP A 94 5.42 15.95 24.75
CA ASP A 94 4.17 16.53 25.23
C ASP A 94 2.92 15.73 24.80
N GLY A 95 3.11 14.55 24.20
CA GLY A 95 2.05 13.60 23.84
C GLY A 95 1.35 13.86 22.50
N LYS A 96 1.69 14.94 21.77
CA LYS A 96 1.08 15.27 20.47
C LYS A 96 1.65 14.41 19.35
N GLU A 97 0.78 13.93 18.45
CA GLU A 97 1.21 13.16 17.27
C GLU A 97 1.99 14.05 16.30
N VAL A 98 3.16 13.55 15.87
CA VAL A 98 3.99 14.21 14.87
C VAL A 98 3.51 13.78 13.50
N ARG A 99 3.28 14.77 12.63
CA ARG A 99 2.95 14.52 11.23
C ARG A 99 4.21 14.20 10.46
N LEU A 100 4.14 13.14 9.64
CA LEU A 100 5.21 12.77 8.72
C LEU A 100 4.88 13.37 7.35
N PRO A 101 5.52 14.47 6.91
CA PRO A 101 5.42 15.00 5.55
C PRO A 101 5.36 13.96 4.43
N THR A 102 6.15 12.89 4.48
CA THR A 102 6.08 11.83 3.45
C THR A 102 4.70 11.20 3.42
N TRP A 103 4.11 10.92 4.59
CA TRP A 103 2.75 10.39 4.66
C TRP A 103 1.73 11.37 4.08
N GLU A 104 1.82 12.65 4.44
CA GLU A 104 0.88 13.66 3.96
C GLU A 104 0.94 13.80 2.44
N HIS A 105 2.14 13.76 1.85
CA HIS A 105 2.33 13.81 0.41
C HIS A 105 1.62 12.66 -0.31
N PHE A 106 1.90 11.41 0.10
CA PHE A 106 1.28 10.24 -0.53
C PHE A 106 -0.23 10.14 -0.26
N ALA A 107 -0.69 10.54 0.93
CA ALA A 107 -2.11 10.55 1.27
C ALA A 107 -2.91 11.63 0.51
N ALA A 108 -2.24 12.71 0.06
CA ALA A 108 -2.85 13.79 -0.72
C ALA A 108 -2.76 13.57 -2.24
N ALA A 109 -1.75 12.83 -2.72
CA ALA A 109 -1.41 12.74 -4.14
C ALA A 109 -2.43 11.99 -5.01
N ASP A 110 -3.29 11.14 -4.44
CA ASP A 110 -4.25 10.39 -5.25
C ASP A 110 -5.69 10.95 -5.11
N ALA A 111 -6.22 11.46 -6.23
CA ALA A 111 -7.61 11.91 -6.36
C ALA A 111 -8.62 10.75 -6.13
N LEU A 112 -8.23 9.49 -6.35
CA LEU A 112 -9.00 8.32 -5.95
C LEU A 112 -9.02 8.14 -4.42
N THR A 113 -8.05 8.61 -3.65
CA THR A 113 -8.11 8.49 -2.18
C THR A 113 -9.34 9.18 -1.61
N LYS A 114 -9.77 10.32 -2.19
CA LYS A 114 -11.00 11.00 -1.76
C LYS A 114 -12.27 10.26 -2.17
N ARG A 115 -12.30 9.62 -3.34
CA ARG A 115 -13.47 8.88 -3.86
C ARG A 115 -13.58 7.48 -3.27
N ALA A 116 -12.49 6.72 -3.25
CA ALA A 116 -12.42 5.39 -2.66
C ALA A 116 -12.71 5.38 -1.16
N ARG A 117 -12.28 6.42 -0.39
CA ARG A 117 -12.69 6.55 1.03
C ARG A 117 -14.14 6.93 1.23
N ALA A 118 -14.77 7.58 0.25
CA ALA A 118 -16.20 7.88 0.29
C ALA A 118 -17.04 6.63 -0.04
N ASP A 119 -16.53 5.73 -0.89
CA ASP A 119 -17.19 4.48 -1.28
C ASP A 119 -16.92 3.31 -0.31
N ALA A 120 -15.83 3.37 0.48
CA ALA A 120 -15.52 2.40 1.52
C ALA A 120 -16.24 2.75 2.83
N SER A 121 -17.44 2.19 3.04
CA SER A 121 -18.16 2.23 4.34
C SER A 121 -17.34 1.60 5.48
N PRO A 122 -17.54 2.04 6.74
CA PRO A 122 -16.65 1.78 7.86
C PRO A 122 -16.95 0.42 8.51
N HIS A 123 -16.26 -0.64 8.08
CA HIS A 123 -16.31 -1.94 8.77
C HIS A 123 -14.98 -2.35 9.43
N PHE A 124 -13.97 -1.48 9.47
CA PHE A 124 -12.70 -1.82 10.11
C PHE A 124 -12.72 -1.47 11.61
N GLU A 125 -13.47 -2.26 12.38
CA GLU A 125 -13.37 -2.27 13.84
C GLU A 125 -11.97 -2.71 14.27
N ALA A 126 -11.39 -1.90 15.15
CA ALA A 126 -10.13 -2.16 15.81
C ALA A 126 -10.24 -3.39 16.73
N SER A 127 -9.78 -4.56 16.25
CA SER A 127 -9.45 -5.67 17.15
C SER A 127 -8.07 -5.41 17.75
N GLY A 128 -8.08 -4.89 18.98
CA GLY A 128 -6.89 -4.55 19.75
C GLY A 128 -7.21 -4.23 21.21
N ALA A 129 -8.16 -4.95 21.82
CA ALA A 129 -8.33 -5.00 23.27
C ALA A 129 -7.75 -6.34 23.76
N GLY A 130 -6.56 -6.31 24.35
CA GLY A 130 -6.02 -7.40 25.17
C GLY A 130 -6.06 -6.95 26.63
N PRO A 131 -6.51 -7.81 27.57
CA PRO A 131 -6.81 -7.39 28.94
C PRO A 131 -5.54 -7.07 29.74
N SER A 132 -5.66 -6.09 30.63
CA SER A 132 -4.81 -5.95 31.82
C SER A 132 -5.41 -6.74 32.97
#